data_AF-A0AAU8IH71-F1
#
_entry.id   AF-A0AAU8IH71-F1
#
_cell.length_a   1.000
_cell.length_b   1.000
_cell.length_c   1.000
_cell.angle_alpha   90.00
_cell.angle_beta   90.00
_cell.angle_gamma   90.00
#
_symmetry.space_group_name_H-M   'P 1'
#
loop_
_entity.id
_entity.type
_entity.pdbx_description
1 polymer ?
#
loop_
_entity_poly.entity_id
_entity_poly.type
_entity_poly.pdbx_seq_one_letter_code
_entity_poly.pdbx_strand_id
1 'polypeptide(L)'
;MEFITRLISAVIAAVIASAKGRNIIIWFILGFLFEWIAPVIVLIIPAAKKRRVFPGRGNRSDMRWRRGVSGTCPYCGSDVIIDDIPGKWTCPDCGRSFIYGEDGRFYRIREDGISRQIGLITTLFARAAKSDGVVTEDEIAQVDRIVRGAFRPNHQELRRIMKIFNESRYSSGRVEDVAEQLYRSVAGRRDILTDTLTALVAVAAADGRFTSEEETMIRSVAGVFGLDGVYEQIKAEFFDRAGLRESGPDLASCYRLLGCSADDSNEVIRKSYRHLIKKNHPDLLISRGASEETVRKANKKIEAVKEAYEQIMAARA
;
A
#
# COMPACT_ATOMS: atom_id res chain seq x y z
N MET A 1 8.74 -37.43 -9.06
CA MET A 1 9.64 -36.77 -10.03
C MET A 1 9.75 -35.27 -9.77
N GLU A 2 8.64 -34.56 -9.52
CA GLU A 2 8.62 -33.11 -9.25
C GLU A 2 9.50 -32.64 -8.08
N PHE A 3 9.60 -33.42 -6.99
CA PHE A 3 10.45 -33.02 -5.88
C PHE A 3 11.94 -33.01 -6.26
N ILE A 4 12.37 -33.98 -7.07
CA ILE A 4 13.76 -34.11 -7.51
C ILE A 4 14.10 -33.01 -8.52
N THR A 5 13.18 -32.66 -9.43
CA THR A 5 13.39 -31.56 -10.39
C THR A 5 13.48 -30.21 -9.70
N ARG A 6 12.65 -29.95 -8.68
CA ARG A 6 12.72 -28.74 -7.85
C ARG A 6 14.01 -28.68 -7.03
N LEU A 7 14.47 -29.81 -6.51
CA LEU A 7 15.74 -29.89 -5.79
C LEU A 7 16.93 -29.59 -6.72
N ILE A 8 16.92 -30.15 -7.94
CA ILE A 8 17.96 -29.90 -8.95
C ILE A 8 17.97 -28.41 -9.35
N SER A 9 16.81 -27.82 -9.61
CA SER A 9 16.68 -26.38 -9.89
C SER A 9 17.21 -25.51 -8.73
N ALA A 10 16.85 -25.83 -7.49
CA ALA A 10 17.32 -25.13 -6.30
C ALA A 10 18.85 -25.13 -6.21
N VAL A 11 19.47 -26.29 -6.46
CA VAL A 11 20.93 -26.42 -6.47
C VAL A 11 21.55 -25.64 -7.62
N ILE A 12 20.99 -25.70 -8.83
CA ILE A 12 21.50 -24.95 -9.99
C ILE A 12 21.44 -23.43 -9.74
N ALA A 13 20.30 -22.91 -9.29
CA ALA A 13 20.13 -21.49 -8.98
C ALA A 13 21.10 -21.03 -7.87
N ALA A 14 21.28 -21.86 -6.83
CA ALA A 14 22.20 -21.59 -5.72
C ALA A 14 23.68 -21.58 -6.18
N VAL A 15 24.07 -22.49 -7.07
CA VAL A 15 25.43 -22.55 -7.63
C VAL A 15 25.72 -21.33 -8.50
N ILE A 16 24.80 -20.94 -9.39
CA ILE A 16 24.97 -19.74 -10.24
C ILE A 16 24.99 -18.47 -9.37
N ALA A 17 24.14 -18.40 -8.34
CA ALA A 17 24.14 -17.31 -7.38
C ALA A 17 25.48 -17.19 -6.63
N SER A 18 26.05 -18.32 -6.20
CA SER A 18 27.37 -18.37 -5.55
C SER A 18 28.47 -17.83 -6.46
N ALA A 19 28.52 -18.29 -7.71
CA ALA A 19 29.48 -17.81 -8.71
C ALA A 19 29.36 -16.30 -8.99
N LYS A 20 28.17 -15.74 -8.81
CA LYS A 20 27.87 -14.30 -8.99
C LYS A 20 27.94 -13.47 -7.71
N GLY A 21 28.40 -14.04 -6.60
CA GLY A 21 28.53 -13.33 -5.32
C GLY A 21 27.19 -12.93 -4.70
N ARG A 22 26.14 -13.75 -4.87
CA ARG A 22 24.79 -13.54 -4.32
C ARG A 22 24.52 -14.51 -3.16
N ASN A 23 23.50 -14.20 -2.36
CA ASN A 23 23.12 -15.03 -1.22
C ASN A 23 22.57 -16.39 -1.68
N ILE A 24 23.32 -17.45 -1.38
CA ILE A 24 23.06 -18.82 -1.83
C ILE A 24 21.71 -19.35 -1.31
N ILE A 25 21.35 -19.02 -0.06
CA ILE A 25 20.13 -19.52 0.61
C ILE A 25 18.89 -18.96 -0.08
N ILE A 26 18.89 -17.67 -0.42
CA ILE A 26 17.76 -17.02 -1.10
C ILE A 26 17.53 -17.65 -2.47
N TRP A 27 18.60 -17.89 -3.23
CA TRP A 27 18.49 -18.47 -4.57
C TRP A 27 18.20 -19.97 -4.58
N PHE A 28 18.56 -20.69 -3.52
CA PHE A 28 18.12 -22.07 -3.31
C PHE A 28 16.59 -22.14 -3.11
N ILE A 29 16.05 -21.30 -2.22
CA ILE A 29 14.60 -21.24 -1.96
C ILE A 29 13.84 -20.82 -3.23
N LEU A 30 14.33 -19.82 -3.95
CA LEU A 30 13.72 -19.38 -5.21
C LEU A 30 13.78 -20.44 -6.31
N GLY A 31 14.89 -21.19 -6.44
CA GLY A 31 14.97 -22.30 -7.39
C GLY A 31 14.07 -23.48 -7.03
N PHE A 32 13.85 -23.72 -5.74
CA PHE A 32 12.91 -24.74 -5.28
C PHE A 32 11.45 -24.34 -5.57
N LEU A 33 11.10 -23.06 -5.39
CA LEU A 33 9.75 -22.54 -5.62
C LEU A 33 9.44 -22.34 -7.11
N PHE A 34 10.41 -21.90 -7.91
CA PHE A 34 10.25 -21.49 -9.31
C PHE A 34 11.27 -22.19 -10.23
N GLU A 35 10.91 -23.40 -10.70
CA GLU A 35 11.80 -24.38 -11.36
C GLU A 35 12.70 -23.81 -12.48
N TRP A 36 12.17 -23.30 -13.58
CA TRP A 36 13.02 -22.84 -14.70
C TRP A 36 13.29 -21.33 -14.67
N ILE A 37 12.54 -20.58 -13.84
CA ILE A 37 12.58 -19.12 -13.81
C ILE A 37 13.78 -18.62 -12.99
N ALA A 38 14.03 -19.19 -11.81
CA ALA A 38 15.10 -18.70 -10.94
C ALA A 38 16.53 -18.88 -11.52
N PRO A 39 16.88 -20.01 -12.17
CA PRO A 39 18.18 -20.18 -12.82
C PRO A 39 18.41 -19.17 -13.96
N VAL A 40 17.37 -18.88 -14.74
CA VAL A 40 17.43 -17.93 -15.86
C VAL A 40 17.60 -16.50 -15.34
N ILE A 41 16.83 -16.11 -14.33
CA ILE A 41 16.93 -14.77 -13.74
C ILE A 41 18.32 -14.54 -13.16
N VAL A 42 18.86 -15.50 -12.39
CA VAL A 42 20.20 -15.33 -11.80
C VAL A 42 21.31 -15.31 -12.87
N LEU A 43 21.10 -15.94 -14.03
CA LEU A 43 21.99 -15.85 -15.20
C LEU A 43 21.97 -14.48 -15.90
N ILE A 44 20.84 -13.77 -15.91
CA ILE A 44 20.72 -12.45 -16.53
C ILE A 44 21.25 -11.35 -15.60
N ILE A 45 21.12 -11.52 -14.28
CA ILE A 45 21.58 -10.52 -13.31
C ILE A 45 23.12 -10.39 -13.35
N PRO A 46 23.67 -9.17 -13.49
CA PRO A 46 25.11 -8.94 -13.42
C PRO A 46 25.71 -9.46 -12.11
N ALA A 47 26.92 -10.04 -12.20
CA ALA A 47 27.67 -10.46 -11.02
C ALA A 47 27.77 -9.29 -10.02
N ALA A 48 27.56 -9.57 -8.74
CA ALA A 48 27.71 -8.54 -7.73
C ALA A 48 29.14 -8.03 -7.82
N LYS A 49 29.32 -6.73 -8.15
CA LYS A 49 30.63 -6.08 -8.02
C LYS A 49 31.09 -6.37 -6.60
N LYS A 50 32.27 -7.01 -6.46
CA LYS A 50 32.91 -7.18 -5.15
C LYS A 50 32.74 -5.84 -4.45
N ARG A 51 32.08 -5.81 -3.28
CA ARG A 51 32.19 -4.66 -2.38
C ARG A 51 33.67 -4.31 -2.41
N ARG A 52 34.01 -3.05 -2.70
CA ARG A 52 35.39 -2.58 -2.56
C ARG A 52 35.77 -2.92 -1.13
N VAL A 53 36.48 -4.03 -0.99
CA VAL A 53 37.16 -4.40 0.23
C VAL A 53 38.22 -3.32 0.31
N PHE A 54 37.98 -2.33 1.16
CA PHE A 54 39.06 -1.49 1.64
C PHE A 54 40.17 -2.45 2.08
N PRO A 55 41.40 -2.32 1.58
CA PRO A 55 42.45 -3.29 1.85
C PRO A 55 42.65 -3.39 3.36
N GLY A 56 42.27 -4.54 3.92
CA GLY A 56 42.57 -4.89 5.29
C GLY A 56 44.06 -5.18 5.41
N ARG A 57 44.74 -4.37 6.21
CA ARG A 57 46.07 -4.61 6.81
C ARG A 57 47.13 -5.19 5.87
N GLY A 58 47.58 -4.38 4.92
CA GLY A 58 48.99 -4.38 4.52
C GLY A 58 49.79 -3.56 5.54
N ASN A 59 50.92 -4.11 5.96
CA ASN A 59 51.97 -3.57 6.84
C ASN A 59 51.67 -2.30 7.68
N ARG A 60 51.76 -2.46 9.01
CA ARG A 60 51.70 -1.39 10.01
C ARG A 60 52.89 -0.43 9.83
N SER A 61 52.73 0.66 9.06
CA SER A 61 53.62 1.82 9.22
C SER A 61 53.14 3.16 8.68
N ASP A 62 52.18 3.26 7.74
CA ASP A 62 51.99 4.55 7.00
C ASP A 62 50.53 5.00 6.78
N MET A 63 49.69 4.95 7.81
CA MET A 63 48.29 5.38 7.68
C MET A 63 47.96 6.50 8.67
N ARG A 64 47.95 7.73 8.15
CA ARG A 64 47.75 9.00 8.85
C ARG A 64 46.27 9.23 9.25
N TRP A 65 45.65 8.29 9.97
CA TRP A 65 44.25 8.35 10.40
C TRP A 65 44.07 9.10 11.73
N ARG A 66 44.28 10.41 11.81
CA ARG A 66 43.94 11.21 13.02
C ARG A 66 43.78 12.71 12.75
N ARG A 67 42.91 13.12 11.83
CA ARG A 67 42.43 14.52 11.87
C ARG A 67 40.93 14.49 12.09
N GLY A 68 40.54 14.80 13.32
CA GLY A 68 39.16 15.20 13.58
C GLY A 68 38.93 16.55 12.93
N VAL A 69 37.79 16.71 12.30
CA VAL A 69 37.33 17.98 11.74
C VAL A 69 36.32 18.56 12.72
N SER A 70 36.57 19.79 13.14
CA SER A 70 35.60 20.57 13.91
C SER A 70 34.68 21.31 12.95
N GLY A 71 33.41 21.31 13.26
CA GLY A 71 32.41 22.07 12.52
C GLY A 71 31.22 22.38 13.40
N THR A 72 30.31 23.19 12.88
CA THR A 72 29.12 23.60 13.62
C THR A 72 27.93 22.76 13.20
N CYS A 73 27.20 22.20 14.18
CA CYS A 73 25.96 21.49 13.92
C CYS A 73 24.95 22.40 13.22
N PRO A 74 24.42 22.03 12.04
CA PRO A 74 23.54 22.89 11.27
C PRO A 74 22.14 23.03 11.89
N TYR A 75 21.83 22.31 12.97
CA TYR A 75 20.54 22.37 13.65
C TYR A 75 20.58 23.21 14.93
N CYS A 76 21.49 22.92 15.86
CA CYS A 76 21.56 23.59 17.16
C CYS A 76 22.72 24.59 17.29
N GLY A 77 23.62 24.64 16.31
CA GLY A 77 24.77 25.55 16.36
C GLY A 77 25.88 25.12 17.31
N SER A 78 25.81 23.92 17.91
CA SER A 78 26.87 23.43 18.79
C SER A 78 28.09 22.97 17.99
N ASP A 79 29.27 23.08 18.59
CA ASP A 79 30.50 22.59 18.00
C ASP A 79 30.54 21.06 18.07
N VAL A 80 30.73 20.44 16.90
CA VAL A 80 30.83 18.99 16.74
C VAL A 80 32.21 18.63 16.22
N ILE A 81 32.77 17.57 16.77
CA ILE A 81 34.04 16.97 16.32
C ILE A 81 33.69 15.60 15.76
N ILE A 82 33.95 15.42 14.47
CA ILE A 82 33.73 14.16 13.75
C ILE A 82 35.03 13.73 13.06
N ASP A 83 35.11 12.45 12.68
CA ASP A 83 36.20 12.01 11.81
C ASP A 83 35.98 12.61 10.41
N ASP A 84 37.07 12.90 9.70
CA ASP A 84 37.07 13.37 8.31
C ASP A 84 36.62 12.26 7.34
N ILE A 85 35.37 11.85 7.47
CA ILE A 85 34.70 10.81 6.69
C ILE A 85 33.35 11.37 6.25
N PRO A 86 33.21 11.73 4.96
CA PRO A 86 31.94 12.19 4.40
C PRO A 86 30.83 11.17 4.65
N GLY A 87 29.66 11.67 5.06
CA GLY A 87 28.53 10.80 5.40
C GLY A 87 27.59 11.37 6.46
N LYS A 88 26.74 10.50 6.98
CA LYS A 88 25.73 10.85 7.99
C LYS A 88 26.33 10.75 9.39
N TRP A 89 26.23 11.83 10.14
CA TRP A 89 26.69 11.96 11.51
C TRP A 89 25.54 12.36 12.43
N THR A 90 25.69 12.15 13.74
CA THR A 90 24.69 12.54 14.75
C THR A 90 25.33 13.52 15.73
N CYS A 91 24.69 14.66 15.93
CA CYS A 91 25.14 15.65 16.89
C CYS A 91 24.94 15.11 18.32
N PRO A 92 25.97 15.12 19.18
CA PRO A 92 25.88 14.65 20.56
C PRO A 92 24.97 15.55 21.42
N ASP A 93 24.88 16.84 21.13
CA ASP A 93 24.13 17.79 21.97
C ASP A 93 22.62 17.75 21.69
N CYS A 94 22.21 17.77 20.41
CA CYS A 94 20.79 17.81 20.04
C CYS A 94 20.23 16.47 19.55
N GLY A 95 21.06 15.44 19.38
CA GLY A 95 20.66 14.13 18.89
C GLY A 95 20.21 14.08 17.42
N ARG A 96 20.22 15.20 16.69
CA ARG A 96 19.81 15.25 15.28
C ARG A 96 20.96 14.83 14.36
N SER A 97 20.62 14.07 13.33
CA SER A 97 21.60 13.68 12.32
C SER A 97 21.76 14.76 11.24
N PHE A 98 22.99 14.96 10.78
CA PHE A 98 23.39 15.88 9.71
C PHE A 98 24.31 15.16 8.71
N ILE A 99 24.60 15.79 7.56
CA ILE A 99 25.54 15.25 6.55
C ILE A 99 26.83 16.06 6.56
N TYR A 100 27.97 15.38 6.61
CA TYR A 100 29.29 15.95 6.31
C TYR A 100 29.64 15.65 4.85
N GLY A 101 29.82 16.69 4.03
CA GLY A 101 30.07 16.58 2.60
C GLY A 101 31.55 16.40 2.24
N GLU A 102 31.83 15.92 1.03
CA GLU A 102 33.20 15.84 0.48
C GLU A 102 33.88 17.21 0.33
N ASP A 103 33.08 18.29 0.37
CA ASP A 103 33.52 19.68 0.34
C ASP A 103 33.86 20.25 1.73
N GLY A 104 33.84 19.41 2.76
CA GLY A 104 34.16 19.78 4.14
C GLY A 104 33.05 20.55 4.85
N ARG A 105 31.83 20.62 4.30
CA ARG A 105 30.71 21.38 4.87
C ARG A 105 29.69 20.48 5.56
N PHE A 106 28.98 21.08 6.53
CA PHE A 106 27.98 20.43 7.35
C PHE A 106 26.58 20.85 6.87
N TYR A 107 25.82 19.88 6.38
CA TYR A 107 24.50 20.09 5.80
C TYR A 107 23.41 19.53 6.71
N ARG A 108 22.30 20.25 6.83
CA ARG A 108 21.06 19.61 7.32
C ARG A 108 20.77 18.43 6.40
N ILE A 109 20.40 17.29 6.98
CA ILE A 109 19.66 16.30 6.22
C ILE A 109 18.42 17.05 5.74
N ARG A 110 18.33 17.29 4.42
CA ARG A 110 17.04 17.64 3.83
C ARG A 110 16.13 16.50 4.24
N GLU A 111 15.10 16.80 5.03
CA GLU A 111 13.96 15.91 5.03
C GLU A 111 13.50 15.92 3.58
N ASP A 112 13.78 14.86 2.86
CA ASP A 112 13.16 14.63 1.57
C ASP A 112 11.67 14.48 1.89
N GLY A 113 10.99 15.63 1.94
CA GLY A 113 9.57 15.70 2.14
C GLY A 113 8.96 15.00 0.95
N ILE A 114 8.00 14.10 1.22
CA ILE A 114 7.14 13.60 0.16
C ILE A 114 6.56 14.82 -0.57
N SER A 115 6.55 14.78 -1.90
CA SER A 115 5.98 15.87 -2.67
C SER A 115 4.52 16.12 -2.23
N ARG A 116 4.10 17.38 -2.21
CA ARG A 116 2.74 17.75 -1.78
C ARG A 116 1.67 16.93 -2.51
N GLN A 117 1.90 16.66 -3.80
CA GLN A 117 1.02 15.87 -4.66
C GLN A 117 0.87 14.43 -4.15
N ILE A 118 1.96 13.74 -3.83
CA ILE A 118 1.92 12.36 -3.30
C ILE A 118 1.18 12.32 -1.96
N GLY A 119 1.38 13.34 -1.11
CA GLY A 119 0.63 13.47 0.15
C GLY A 119 -0.88 13.56 -0.10
N LEU A 120 -1.31 14.42 -1.03
CA LEU A 120 -2.72 14.59 -1.38
C LEU A 120 -3.32 13.33 -2.02
N ILE A 121 -2.61 12.66 -2.93
CA ILE A 121 -3.02 11.39 -3.55
C ILE A 121 -3.21 10.32 -2.46
N THR A 122 -2.27 10.24 -1.52
CA THR A 122 -2.35 9.29 -0.39
C THR A 122 -3.56 9.57 0.50
N THR A 123 -3.87 10.85 0.75
CA THR A 123 -5.08 11.24 1.49
C THR A 123 -6.35 10.85 0.73
N LEU A 124 -6.39 10.97 -0.59
CA LEU A 124 -7.53 10.49 -1.40
C LEU A 124 -7.71 8.97 -1.29
N PHE A 125 -6.62 8.19 -1.41
CA PHE A 125 -6.68 6.74 -1.21
C PHE A 125 -7.20 6.35 0.17
N ALA A 126 -6.74 7.06 1.22
CA ALA A 126 -7.18 6.82 2.59
C ALA A 126 -8.67 7.11 2.82
N ARG A 127 -9.23 8.08 2.09
CA ARG A 127 -10.66 8.39 2.13
C ARG A 127 -11.49 7.41 1.32
N ALA A 128 -10.96 6.96 0.18
CA ALA A 128 -11.54 5.88 -0.59
C ALA A 128 -11.72 4.60 0.20
N ALA A 129 -10.65 4.16 0.86
CA ALA A 129 -10.70 2.93 1.64
C ALA A 129 -11.59 3.04 2.91
N LYS A 130 -12.07 4.24 3.28
CA LYS A 130 -12.94 4.40 4.46
C LYS A 130 -14.43 4.43 4.14
N SER A 131 -14.86 4.68 2.90
CA SER A 131 -16.30 4.90 2.63
C SER A 131 -17.20 3.76 3.08
N ASP A 132 -16.69 2.53 3.23
CA ASP A 132 -17.40 1.35 3.73
C ASP A 132 -17.27 1.10 5.25
N GLY A 133 -16.43 1.88 5.96
CA GLY A 133 -16.15 1.75 7.38
C GLY A 133 -15.05 0.75 7.78
N VAL A 134 -14.64 -0.19 6.91
CA VAL A 134 -13.59 -1.18 7.24
C VAL A 134 -12.66 -1.59 6.09
N VAL A 135 -11.55 -0.86 5.96
CA VAL A 135 -10.39 -1.24 5.14
C VAL A 135 -9.98 -2.71 5.30
N THR A 136 -9.89 -3.40 4.17
CA THR A 136 -9.44 -4.78 3.98
C THR A 136 -7.92 -4.88 3.84
N GLU A 137 -7.37 -6.08 4.05
CA GLU A 137 -5.93 -6.32 3.81
C GLU A 137 -5.57 -6.15 2.33
N ASP A 138 -6.49 -6.46 1.43
CA ASP A 138 -6.32 -6.37 -0.02
C ASP A 138 -6.19 -4.91 -0.49
N GLU A 139 -6.98 -3.98 0.07
CA GLU A 139 -6.85 -2.55 -0.21
C GLU A 139 -5.50 -1.99 0.28
N ILE A 140 -5.04 -2.38 1.48
CA ILE A 140 -3.74 -1.95 2.00
C ILE A 140 -2.61 -2.46 1.11
N ALA A 141 -2.68 -3.74 0.72
CA ALA A 141 -1.72 -4.33 -0.19
C ALA A 141 -1.75 -3.63 -1.56
N GLN A 142 -2.93 -3.26 -2.06
CA GLN A 142 -3.09 -2.54 -3.31
C GLN A 142 -2.50 -1.13 -3.26
N VAL A 143 -2.75 -0.39 -2.18
CA VAL A 143 -2.14 0.93 -1.95
C VAL A 143 -0.61 0.81 -1.89
N ASP A 144 -0.06 -0.18 -1.17
CA ASP A 144 1.40 -0.41 -1.12
C ASP A 144 1.96 -0.73 -2.51
N ARG A 145 1.28 -1.56 -3.31
CA ARG A 145 1.68 -1.86 -4.70
C ARG A 145 1.69 -0.61 -5.56
N ILE A 146 0.63 0.20 -5.54
CA ILE A 146 0.51 1.43 -6.33
C ILE A 146 1.60 2.43 -5.92
N VAL A 147 1.76 2.67 -4.62
CA VAL A 147 2.75 3.60 -4.07
C VAL A 147 4.17 3.19 -4.48
N ARG A 148 4.52 1.91 -4.36
CA ARG A 148 5.85 1.42 -4.76
C ARG A 148 6.07 1.44 -6.27
N GLY A 149 5.04 1.12 -7.05
CA GLY A 149 5.10 1.12 -8.51
C GLY A 149 5.26 2.51 -9.09
N ALA A 150 4.40 3.44 -8.65
CA ALA A 150 4.31 4.79 -9.19
C ALA A 150 5.39 5.73 -8.63
N PHE A 151 5.63 5.71 -7.32
CA PHE A 151 6.49 6.71 -6.67
C PHE A 151 7.89 6.19 -6.32
N ARG A 152 8.09 4.86 -6.28
CA ARG A 152 9.35 4.20 -5.90
C ARG A 152 10.02 4.83 -4.66
N PRO A 153 9.27 5.03 -3.55
CA PRO A 153 9.78 5.75 -2.39
C PRO A 153 10.92 4.99 -1.71
N ASN A 154 11.86 5.73 -1.14
CA ASN A 154 12.83 5.19 -0.21
C ASN A 154 12.15 4.78 1.12
N HIS A 155 12.89 4.10 2.01
CA HIS A 155 12.33 3.61 3.27
C HIS A 155 11.75 4.71 4.18
N GLN A 156 12.28 5.94 4.15
CA GLN A 156 11.76 7.05 4.95
C GLN A 156 10.49 7.65 4.35
N GLU A 157 10.48 7.84 3.03
CA GLU A 157 9.32 8.33 2.28
C GLU A 157 8.14 7.38 2.44
N LEU A 158 8.36 6.07 2.27
CA LEU A 158 7.31 5.07 2.44
C LEU A 158 6.70 5.11 3.84
N ARG A 159 7.52 5.25 4.90
CA ARG A 159 7.02 5.39 6.27
C ARG A 159 6.14 6.61 6.44
N ARG A 160 6.51 7.74 5.82
CA ARG A 160 5.71 8.97 5.86
C ARG A 160 4.40 8.81 5.04
N ILE A 161 4.43 8.15 3.88
CA ILE A 161 3.23 7.86 3.08
C ILE A 161 2.25 7.03 3.92
N MET A 162 2.72 5.94 4.52
CA MET A 162 1.88 5.09 5.37
C MET A 162 1.34 5.83 6.60
N LYS A 163 2.12 6.76 7.16
CA LYS A 163 1.66 7.63 8.25
C LYS A 163 0.51 8.54 7.78
N ILE A 164 0.69 9.25 6.65
CA ILE A 164 -0.33 10.11 6.05
C ILE A 164 -1.60 9.32 5.74
N PHE A 165 -1.46 8.12 5.17
CA PHE A 165 -2.59 7.23 4.87
C PHE A 165 -3.39 6.93 6.14
N ASN A 166 -2.72 6.45 7.20
CA ASN A 166 -3.39 6.08 8.44
C ASN A 166 -4.02 7.27 9.17
N GLU A 167 -3.38 8.44 9.18
CA GLU A 167 -3.91 9.66 9.78
C GLU A 167 -5.12 10.20 8.98
N SER A 168 -5.03 10.17 7.65
CA SER A 168 -6.05 10.70 6.75
C SER A 168 -7.35 9.91 6.79
N ARG A 169 -7.31 8.62 7.15
CA ARG A 169 -8.50 7.77 7.34
C ARG A 169 -9.48 8.42 8.30
N TYR A 170 -9.04 9.03 9.40
CA TYR A 170 -9.96 9.59 10.39
C TYR A 170 -10.25 11.09 10.19
N SER A 171 -9.76 11.70 9.12
CA SER A 171 -10.01 13.12 8.85
C SER A 171 -11.50 13.36 8.49
N SER A 172 -12.09 14.42 9.06
CA SER A 172 -13.50 14.80 8.88
C SER A 172 -13.75 15.75 7.70
N GLY A 173 -12.74 16.00 6.86
CA GLY A 173 -12.85 16.91 5.72
C GLY A 173 -13.53 16.30 4.51
N ARG A 174 -14.12 17.14 3.65
CA ARG A 174 -14.77 16.72 2.39
C ARG A 174 -13.73 16.24 1.39
N VAL A 175 -14.00 15.16 0.65
CA VAL A 175 -13.06 14.61 -0.34
C VAL A 175 -12.76 15.60 -1.46
N GLU A 176 -13.76 16.39 -1.82
CA GLU A 176 -13.70 17.42 -2.86
C GLU A 176 -12.63 18.47 -2.52
N ASP A 177 -12.47 18.85 -1.25
CA ASP A 177 -11.46 19.83 -0.82
C ASP A 177 -10.03 19.33 -1.08
N VAL A 178 -9.81 18.01 -0.96
CA VAL A 178 -8.50 17.39 -1.23
C VAL A 178 -8.29 17.23 -2.73
N ALA A 179 -9.34 16.87 -3.47
CA ALA A 179 -9.32 16.79 -4.92
C ALA A 179 -9.00 18.17 -5.54
N GLU A 180 -9.64 19.25 -5.08
CA GLU A 180 -9.36 20.62 -5.54
C GLU A 180 -7.91 21.03 -5.26
N GLN A 181 -7.40 20.70 -4.07
CA GLN A 181 -6.00 20.96 -3.73
C GLN A 181 -5.05 20.19 -4.65
N LEU A 182 -5.36 18.93 -4.98
CA LEU A 182 -4.56 18.15 -5.91
C LEU A 182 -4.59 18.77 -7.29
N TYR A 183 -5.77 19.08 -7.82
CA TYR A 183 -5.98 19.73 -9.12
C TYR A 183 -5.14 21.00 -9.26
N ARG A 184 -5.19 21.89 -8.27
CA ARG A 184 -4.38 23.11 -8.23
C ARG A 184 -2.88 22.81 -8.14
N SER A 185 -2.47 21.84 -7.33
CA SER A 185 -1.05 21.49 -7.11
C SER A 185 -0.38 20.86 -8.33
N VAL A 186 -1.15 20.26 -9.25
CA VAL A 186 -0.66 19.71 -10.52
C VAL A 186 -0.96 20.63 -11.69
N ALA A 187 -1.49 21.83 -11.46
CA ALA A 187 -1.89 22.80 -12.48
C ALA A 187 -2.83 22.21 -13.56
N GLY A 188 -3.75 21.32 -13.16
CA GLY A 188 -4.69 20.67 -14.08
C GLY A 188 -4.06 19.67 -15.05
N ARG A 189 -2.83 19.19 -14.80
CA ARG A 189 -2.19 18.14 -15.60
C ARG A 189 -3.03 16.86 -15.63
N ARG A 190 -3.67 16.63 -16.79
CA ARG A 190 -4.64 15.55 -16.98
C ARG A 190 -4.05 14.16 -16.80
N ASP A 191 -2.81 13.93 -17.19
CA ASP A 191 -2.08 12.66 -17.00
C ASP A 191 -2.10 12.23 -15.53
N ILE A 192 -1.70 13.12 -14.61
CA ILE A 192 -1.64 12.80 -13.17
C ILE A 192 -3.04 12.61 -12.58
N LEU A 193 -4.01 13.41 -13.02
CA LEU A 193 -5.38 13.32 -12.53
C LEU A 193 -6.06 12.03 -12.99
N THR A 194 -5.86 11.63 -14.24
CA THR A 194 -6.33 10.36 -14.80
C THR A 194 -5.66 9.17 -14.09
N ASP A 195 -4.34 9.21 -13.87
CA ASP A 195 -3.62 8.16 -13.14
C ASP A 195 -4.11 8.04 -11.69
N THR A 196 -4.36 9.17 -11.02
CA THR A 196 -4.90 9.21 -9.66
C THR A 196 -6.29 8.58 -9.62
N LEU A 197 -7.16 8.94 -10.58
CA LEU A 197 -8.50 8.40 -10.69
C LEU A 197 -8.50 6.89 -10.97
N THR A 198 -7.63 6.44 -11.86
CA THR A 198 -7.41 5.01 -12.16
C THR A 198 -6.96 4.26 -10.91
N ALA A 199 -6.03 4.84 -10.15
CA ALA A 199 -5.57 4.25 -8.89
C ALA A 199 -6.66 4.20 -7.82
N LEU A 200 -7.54 5.21 -7.73
CA LEU A 200 -8.67 5.22 -6.81
C LEU A 200 -9.65 4.07 -7.10
N VAL A 201 -10.02 3.88 -8.37
CA VAL A 201 -10.87 2.75 -8.80
C VAL A 201 -10.19 1.42 -8.49
N ALA A 202 -8.88 1.30 -8.76
CA ALA A 202 -8.13 0.08 -8.52
C ALA A 202 -8.02 -0.28 -7.02
N VAL A 203 -7.96 0.72 -6.13
CA VAL A 203 -7.97 0.50 -4.67
C VAL A 203 -9.35 0.07 -4.21
N ALA A 204 -10.40 0.80 -4.59
CA ALA A 204 -11.77 0.48 -4.20
C ALA A 204 -12.21 -0.92 -4.68
N ALA A 205 -11.81 -1.33 -5.89
CA ALA A 205 -12.12 -2.65 -6.43
C ALA A 205 -11.19 -3.79 -5.92
N ALA A 206 -10.25 -3.52 -5.00
CA ALA A 206 -9.17 -4.46 -4.67
C ALA A 206 -9.67 -5.75 -4.00
N ASP A 207 -10.76 -5.68 -3.23
CA ASP A 207 -11.38 -6.82 -2.56
C ASP A 207 -12.44 -7.53 -3.43
N GLY A 208 -12.59 -7.08 -4.68
CA GLY A 208 -13.57 -7.60 -5.64
C GLY A 208 -14.99 -7.07 -5.43
N ARG A 209 -15.19 -6.06 -4.58
CA ARG A 209 -16.44 -5.32 -4.40
C ARG A 209 -16.20 -3.86 -4.75
N PHE A 210 -17.26 -3.19 -5.19
CA PHE A 210 -17.24 -1.76 -5.44
C PHE A 210 -18.57 -1.21 -4.96
N THR A 211 -18.53 -0.54 -3.81
CA THR A 211 -19.74 -0.11 -3.11
C THR A 211 -20.34 1.15 -3.74
N SER A 212 -21.60 1.43 -3.46
CA SER A 212 -22.29 2.61 -3.99
C SER A 212 -21.70 3.91 -3.41
N GLU A 213 -21.21 3.83 -2.17
CA GLU A 213 -20.55 4.91 -1.43
C GLU A 213 -19.19 5.25 -2.04
N GLU A 214 -18.38 4.24 -2.37
CA GLU A 214 -17.10 4.41 -3.06
C GLU A 214 -17.29 4.96 -4.47
N GLU A 215 -18.28 4.45 -5.22
CA GLU A 215 -18.64 4.98 -6.53
C GLU A 215 -19.00 6.46 -6.42
N THR A 216 -19.90 6.83 -5.51
CA THR A 216 -20.36 8.20 -5.35
C THR A 216 -19.21 9.14 -5.02
N MET A 217 -18.30 8.70 -4.15
CA MET A 217 -17.13 9.48 -3.73
C MET A 217 -16.10 9.61 -4.86
N ILE A 218 -15.77 8.54 -5.59
CA ILE A 218 -14.81 8.61 -6.71
C ILE A 218 -15.40 9.43 -7.86
N ARG A 219 -16.70 9.33 -8.11
CA ARG A 219 -17.43 10.16 -9.09
C ARG A 219 -17.38 11.64 -8.73
N SER A 220 -17.48 12.00 -7.44
CA SER A 220 -17.35 13.41 -7.02
C SER A 220 -15.93 13.93 -7.26
N VAL A 221 -14.90 13.12 -7.00
CA VAL A 221 -13.50 13.44 -7.34
C VAL A 221 -13.31 13.61 -8.85
N ALA A 222 -13.90 12.73 -9.67
CA ALA A 222 -13.87 12.83 -11.13
C ALA A 222 -14.49 14.14 -11.63
N GLY A 223 -15.61 14.55 -11.05
CA GLY A 223 -16.27 15.84 -11.34
C GLY A 223 -15.38 17.04 -11.01
N VAL A 224 -14.68 17.02 -9.87
CA VAL A 224 -13.70 18.07 -9.51
C VAL A 224 -12.54 18.13 -10.52
N PHE A 225 -12.11 16.98 -11.05
CA PHE A 225 -11.07 16.93 -12.07
C PHE A 225 -11.57 17.28 -13.49
N GLY A 226 -12.88 17.36 -13.71
CA GLY A 226 -13.50 17.52 -15.03
C GLY A 226 -13.24 16.30 -15.93
N LEU A 227 -13.28 15.09 -15.34
CA LEU A 227 -12.92 13.81 -15.97
C LEU A 227 -14.05 12.78 -15.91
N ASP A 228 -15.32 13.20 -15.82
CA ASP A 228 -16.48 12.29 -15.70
C ASP A 228 -16.51 11.22 -16.81
N GLY A 229 -16.27 11.61 -18.07
CA GLY A 229 -16.23 10.66 -19.18
C GLY A 229 -15.06 9.67 -19.12
N VAL A 230 -13.92 10.09 -18.54
CA VAL A 230 -12.75 9.22 -18.34
C VAL A 230 -12.99 8.25 -17.18
N TYR A 231 -13.69 8.69 -16.14
CA TYR A 231 -14.13 7.82 -15.06
C TYR A 231 -15.00 6.67 -15.58
N GLU A 232 -15.99 6.95 -16.42
CA GLU A 232 -16.85 5.91 -17.01
C GLU A 232 -16.05 4.92 -17.87
N GLN A 233 -15.04 5.39 -18.61
CA GLN A 233 -14.15 4.51 -19.38
C GLN A 233 -13.30 3.61 -18.49
N ILE A 234 -12.67 4.17 -17.45
CA ILE A 234 -11.87 3.41 -16.47
C ILE A 234 -12.75 2.37 -15.78
N LYS A 235 -13.97 2.76 -15.39
CA LYS A 235 -14.97 1.89 -14.79
C LYS A 235 -15.24 0.72 -15.74
N ALA A 236 -15.70 0.99 -16.96
CA ALA A 236 -15.99 -0.05 -17.95
C ALA A 236 -14.80 -1.01 -18.17
N GLU A 237 -13.57 -0.49 -18.33
CA GLU A 237 -12.39 -1.33 -18.53
C GLU A 237 -12.05 -2.22 -17.32
N PHE A 238 -12.20 -1.71 -16.10
CA PHE A 238 -11.97 -2.48 -14.88
C PHE A 238 -13.01 -3.58 -14.68
N PHE A 239 -14.29 -3.25 -14.89
CA PHE A 239 -15.40 -4.17 -14.71
C PHE A 239 -15.41 -5.27 -15.79
N ASP A 240 -15.12 -4.91 -17.06
CA ASP A 240 -14.98 -5.87 -18.15
C ASP A 240 -13.79 -6.83 -17.93
N ARG A 241 -12.62 -6.33 -17.53
CA ARG A 241 -11.43 -7.16 -17.28
C ARG A 241 -11.56 -8.07 -16.05
N ALA A 242 -12.29 -7.63 -15.03
CA ALA A 242 -12.55 -8.44 -13.85
C ALA A 242 -13.61 -9.53 -14.09
N GLY A 243 -14.24 -9.56 -15.28
CA GLY A 243 -15.40 -10.43 -15.54
C GLY A 243 -16.64 -10.03 -14.72
N LEU A 244 -16.60 -8.85 -14.10
CA LEU A 244 -17.67 -8.24 -13.36
C LEU A 244 -18.50 -7.43 -14.36
N ARG A 245 -19.39 -8.11 -15.11
CA ARG A 245 -20.43 -7.42 -15.89
C ARG A 245 -21.10 -6.37 -15.01
N GLU A 246 -21.56 -5.26 -15.60
CA GLU A 246 -22.50 -4.34 -14.96
C GLU A 246 -23.70 -5.13 -14.43
N SER A 247 -23.59 -5.54 -13.19
CA SER A 247 -24.70 -5.77 -12.31
C SER A 247 -24.58 -4.60 -11.36
N GLY A 248 -25.53 -3.65 -11.43
CA GLY A 248 -25.96 -3.02 -10.18
C GLY A 248 -26.11 -4.12 -9.12
N PRO A 249 -25.85 -3.81 -7.83
CA PRO A 249 -25.50 -4.77 -6.80
C PRO A 249 -26.14 -6.13 -7.04
N ASP A 250 -25.35 -7.17 -7.33
CA ASP A 250 -25.87 -8.47 -7.81
C ASP A 250 -27.01 -8.91 -6.90
N LEU A 251 -28.26 -8.69 -7.32
CA LEU A 251 -29.43 -8.98 -6.49
C LEU A 251 -29.41 -10.46 -6.12
N ALA A 252 -28.89 -11.32 -7.00
CA ALA A 252 -28.68 -12.73 -6.69
C ALA A 252 -27.62 -12.95 -5.60
N SER A 253 -26.58 -12.12 -5.49
CA SER A 253 -25.66 -12.11 -4.33
C SER A 253 -26.35 -11.63 -3.06
N CYS A 254 -27.23 -10.62 -3.14
CA CYS A 254 -27.96 -10.11 -1.99
C CYS A 254 -28.93 -11.18 -1.46
N TYR A 255 -29.68 -11.83 -2.36
CA TYR A 255 -30.53 -12.98 -2.04
C TYR A 255 -29.71 -14.13 -1.45
N ARG A 256 -28.55 -14.49 -2.03
CA ARG A 256 -27.64 -15.50 -1.47
C ARG A 256 -27.10 -15.14 -0.09
N LEU A 257 -26.75 -13.87 0.14
CA LEU A 257 -26.23 -13.39 1.42
C LEU A 257 -27.30 -13.46 2.52
N LEU A 258 -28.54 -13.12 2.18
CA LEU A 258 -29.69 -13.30 3.06
C LEU A 258 -30.16 -14.75 3.16
N GLY A 259 -29.67 -15.67 2.31
CA GLY A 259 -30.12 -17.06 2.27
C GLY A 259 -31.57 -17.21 1.79
N CYS A 260 -32.02 -16.30 0.92
CA CYS A 260 -33.35 -16.26 0.35
C CYS A 260 -33.28 -16.40 -1.19
N SER A 261 -34.44 -16.61 -1.82
CA SER A 261 -34.64 -16.57 -3.27
C SER A 261 -35.29 -15.27 -3.71
N ALA A 262 -35.14 -14.93 -5.00
CA ALA A 262 -35.88 -13.83 -5.63
C ALA A 262 -37.41 -14.07 -5.63
N ASP A 263 -37.84 -15.33 -5.55
CA ASP A 263 -39.27 -15.71 -5.49
C ASP A 263 -39.85 -15.67 -4.07
N ASP A 264 -39.01 -15.48 -3.04
CA ASP A 264 -39.48 -15.46 -1.65
C ASP A 264 -40.32 -14.20 -1.36
N SER A 265 -41.33 -14.35 -0.51
CA SER A 265 -42.16 -13.22 -0.08
C SER A 265 -41.37 -12.23 0.79
N ASN A 266 -41.79 -10.95 0.79
CA ASN A 266 -41.16 -9.92 1.61
C ASN A 266 -41.13 -10.27 3.11
N GLU A 267 -42.09 -11.08 3.58
CA GLU A 267 -42.11 -11.57 4.97
C GLU A 267 -40.98 -12.56 5.26
N VAL A 268 -40.69 -13.48 4.33
CA VAL A 268 -39.61 -14.46 4.44
C VAL A 268 -38.26 -13.74 4.45
N ILE A 269 -38.07 -12.74 3.58
CA ILE A 269 -36.85 -11.94 3.51
C ILE A 269 -36.62 -11.15 4.79
N ARG A 270 -37.66 -10.46 5.30
CA ARG A 270 -37.60 -9.76 6.59
C ARG A 270 -37.28 -10.68 7.75
N LYS A 271 -37.81 -11.91 7.73
CA LYS A 271 -37.53 -12.93 8.76
C LYS A 271 -36.07 -13.37 8.69
N SER A 272 -35.53 -13.62 7.50
CA SER A 272 -34.13 -14.00 7.34
C SER A 272 -33.16 -12.89 7.75
N TYR A 273 -33.46 -11.64 7.36
CA TYR A 273 -32.74 -10.45 7.81
C TYR A 273 -32.65 -10.38 9.34
N ARG A 274 -33.80 -10.42 10.05
CA ARG A 274 -33.82 -10.40 11.52
C ARG A 274 -33.06 -11.57 12.14
N HIS A 275 -33.12 -12.75 11.53
CA HIS A 275 -32.38 -13.93 11.99
C HIS A 275 -30.87 -13.71 11.90
N LEU A 276 -30.38 -13.21 10.77
CA LEU A 276 -28.96 -12.93 10.55
C LEU A 276 -28.43 -11.83 11.47
N ILE A 277 -29.20 -10.77 11.70
CA ILE A 277 -28.85 -9.71 12.67
C ILE A 277 -28.72 -10.29 14.08
N LYS A 278 -29.73 -11.05 14.53
CA LYS A 278 -29.71 -11.66 15.87
C LYS A 278 -28.56 -12.64 16.04
N LYS A 279 -28.27 -13.46 15.02
CA LYS A 279 -27.20 -14.48 15.06
C LYS A 279 -25.81 -13.85 15.17
N ASN A 280 -25.60 -12.70 14.53
CA ASN A 280 -24.30 -12.04 14.48
C ASN A 280 -24.20 -10.86 15.49
N HIS A 281 -25.19 -10.66 16.35
CA HIS A 281 -25.20 -9.53 17.28
C HIS A 281 -24.00 -9.57 18.23
N PRO A 282 -23.25 -8.46 18.41
CA PRO A 282 -22.05 -8.42 19.24
C PRO A 282 -22.33 -8.88 20.67
N ASP A 283 -23.41 -8.41 21.31
CA ASP A 283 -23.78 -8.84 22.67
C ASP A 283 -24.03 -10.35 22.79
N LEU A 284 -24.63 -10.96 21.76
CA LEU A 284 -24.85 -12.41 21.74
C LEU A 284 -23.53 -13.19 21.59
N LEU A 285 -22.56 -12.63 20.87
CA LEU A 285 -21.26 -13.27 20.68
C LEU A 285 -20.35 -13.09 21.89
N ILE A 286 -20.36 -11.90 22.50
CA ILE A 286 -19.61 -11.60 23.72
C ILE A 286 -20.11 -12.47 24.87
N SER A 287 -21.43 -12.59 25.04
CA SER A 287 -22.02 -13.49 26.06
C SER A 287 -21.69 -14.97 25.85
N ARG A 288 -21.26 -15.36 24.64
CA ARG A 288 -20.80 -16.71 24.30
C ARG A 288 -19.27 -16.88 24.36
N GLY A 289 -18.54 -15.87 24.85
CA GLY A 289 -17.09 -15.91 24.98
C GLY A 289 -16.34 -15.79 23.65
N ALA A 290 -16.93 -15.14 22.64
CA ALA A 290 -16.28 -14.93 21.35
C ALA A 290 -15.06 -14.01 21.47
N SER A 291 -14.01 -14.28 20.68
CA SER A 291 -12.83 -13.42 20.58
C SER A 291 -13.16 -12.08 19.91
N GLU A 292 -12.34 -11.05 20.15
CA GLU A 292 -12.48 -9.73 19.50
C GLU A 292 -12.50 -9.84 17.96
N GLU A 293 -11.71 -10.75 17.39
CA GLU A 293 -11.69 -10.99 15.95
C GLU A 293 -13.03 -11.54 15.44
N THR A 294 -13.67 -12.41 16.22
CA THR A 294 -14.97 -12.99 15.90
C THR A 294 -16.06 -11.91 15.96
N VAL A 295 -16.03 -11.06 16.98
CA VAL A 295 -16.96 -9.92 17.10
C VAL A 295 -16.78 -8.95 15.94
N ARG A 296 -15.53 -8.67 15.53
CA ARG A 296 -15.22 -7.83 14.37
C ARG A 296 -15.77 -8.40 13.07
N LYS A 297 -15.57 -9.70 12.82
CA LYS A 297 -16.12 -10.41 11.65
C LYS A 297 -17.65 -10.40 11.63
N ALA A 298 -18.27 -10.51 12.80
CA ALA A 298 -19.72 -10.47 12.92
C ALA A 298 -20.30 -9.08 12.64
N ASN A 299 -19.63 -8.01 13.09
CA ASN A 299 -20.03 -6.64 12.76
C ASN A 299 -19.97 -6.38 11.25
N LYS A 300 -18.88 -6.79 10.57
CA LYS A 300 -18.79 -6.73 9.10
C LYS A 300 -19.95 -7.48 8.43
N LYS A 301 -20.31 -8.63 8.98
CA LYS A 301 -21.41 -9.44 8.44
C LYS A 301 -22.77 -8.80 8.66
N ILE A 302 -22.98 -8.10 9.78
CA ILE A 302 -24.20 -7.33 10.04
C ILE A 302 -24.35 -6.21 9.01
N GLU A 303 -23.28 -5.47 8.74
CA GLU A 303 -23.27 -4.35 7.80
C GLU A 303 -23.61 -4.82 6.39
N ALA A 304 -22.92 -5.84 5.88
CA ALA A 304 -23.23 -6.44 4.58
C ALA A 304 -24.67 -6.98 4.49
N VAL A 305 -25.22 -7.51 5.59
CA VAL A 305 -26.61 -8.01 5.64
C VAL A 305 -27.63 -6.87 5.61
N LYS A 306 -27.33 -5.71 6.21
CA LYS A 306 -28.18 -4.52 6.14
C LYS A 306 -28.22 -3.96 4.73
N GLU A 307 -27.05 -3.77 4.13
CA GLU A 307 -26.90 -3.23 2.78
C GLU A 307 -27.64 -4.09 1.76
N ALA A 308 -27.44 -5.42 1.81
CA ALA A 308 -28.15 -6.35 0.93
C ALA A 308 -29.67 -6.34 1.13
N TYR A 309 -30.16 -6.17 2.37
CA TYR A 309 -31.60 -6.06 2.64
C TYR A 309 -32.17 -4.75 2.06
N GLU A 310 -31.48 -3.63 2.24
CA GLU A 310 -31.89 -2.33 1.70
C GLU A 310 -31.97 -2.36 0.17
N GLN A 311 -30.97 -2.94 -0.48
CA GLN A 311 -30.95 -3.11 -1.94
C GLN A 311 -32.08 -4.00 -2.45
N ILE A 312 -32.36 -5.14 -1.79
CA ILE A 312 -33.50 -6.01 -2.15
C ILE A 312 -34.82 -5.26 -2.01
N MET A 313 -35.01 -4.53 -0.91
CA MET A 313 -36.26 -3.80 -0.66
C MET A 313 -36.44 -2.63 -1.62
N ALA A 314 -35.36 -1.93 -1.97
CA ALA A 314 -35.38 -0.85 -2.97
C ALA A 314 -35.73 -1.37 -4.37
N ALA A 315 -35.22 -2.55 -4.75
CA ALA A 315 -35.54 -3.17 -6.04
C ALA A 315 -36.99 -3.71 -6.13
N ARG A 316 -37.66 -3.91 -4.99
CA ARG A 316 -39.04 -4.42 -4.89
C ARG A 316 -40.08 -3.35 -4.59
N ALA A 317 -39.66 -2.09 -4.37
CA ALA A 317 -40.53 -0.95 -4.08
C ALA A 317 -41.05 -0.30 -5.37
#